data_AF-Q4BY22-F1
#
_entry.id   AF-Q4BY22-F1
#
_cell.length_a   1.000
_cell.length_b   1.000
_cell.length_c   1.000
_cell.angle_alpha   90.00
_cell.angle_beta   90.00
_cell.angle_gamma   90.00
#
_symmetry.space_group_name_H-M   'P 1'
#
loop_
_entity.id
_entity.type
_entity.pdbx_description
1 polymer ?
#
loop_
_entity_poly.entity_id
_entity_poly.type
_entity_poly.pdbx_seq_one_letter_code
_entity_poly.pdbx_strand_id
1 'polypeptide(L)'
;MNMKKKLAPITELMDSLFQKKEDLEEVKKLVPISTWYRSIRYKTEKLWSCQRRVVTKVCYGSDGLKMRHVVTSLPASKIPPSKLYTKKYCPRGEIENRIKEQQLDLLADRTSTQTFQSNQLRLWIHSWAYVLINAFRQHC
;
A
#
# COMPACT_ATOMS: atom_id res chain seq x y z
N MET A 1 -1.16 -5.57 -50.45
CA MET A 1 -2.64 -5.61 -50.40
C MET A 1 -3.07 -5.31 -48.96
N ASN A 2 -3.90 -4.28 -48.79
CA ASN A 2 -4.00 -3.44 -47.58
C ASN A 2 -4.69 -4.12 -46.37
N MET A 3 -3.94 -4.52 -45.33
CA MET A 3 -4.52 -4.92 -44.03
C MET A 3 -5.38 -3.82 -43.39
N LYS A 4 -5.02 -2.54 -43.62
CA LYS A 4 -5.81 -1.38 -43.15
C LYS A 4 -7.23 -1.33 -43.72
N LYS A 5 -7.45 -1.80 -44.96
CA LYS A 5 -8.78 -1.82 -45.60
C LYS A 5 -9.69 -2.91 -45.03
N LYS A 6 -9.12 -4.03 -44.57
CA LYS A 6 -9.89 -5.13 -43.95
C LYS A 6 -10.31 -4.84 -42.50
N LEU A 7 -9.53 -4.02 -41.79
CA LEU A 7 -9.81 -3.64 -40.41
C LEU A 7 -10.83 -2.50 -40.28
N ALA A 8 -10.97 -1.66 -41.31
CA ALA A 8 -11.91 -0.53 -41.35
C ALA A 8 -13.37 -0.88 -40.97
N PRO A 9 -13.99 -1.93 -41.52
CA PRO A 9 -15.36 -2.29 -41.14
C PRO A 9 -15.45 -2.85 -39.71
N ILE A 10 -14.38 -3.48 -39.21
CA ILE A 10 -14.34 -3.96 -37.82
C ILE A 10 -14.23 -2.77 -36.86
N THR A 11 -13.44 -1.76 -37.19
CA THR A 11 -13.33 -0.53 -36.39
C THR A 11 -14.62 0.29 -36.40
N GLU A 12 -15.31 0.40 -37.54
CA GLU A 12 -16.63 1.05 -37.61
C GLU A 12 -17.70 0.29 -36.82
N LEU A 13 -17.66 -1.05 -36.85
CA LEU A 13 -18.57 -1.88 -36.07
C LEU A 13 -18.26 -1.80 -34.56
N MET A 14 -17.00 -1.73 -34.18
CA MET A 14 -16.60 -1.50 -32.78
C MET A 14 -17.02 -0.09 -32.31
N ASP A 15 -16.83 0.94 -33.13
CA ASP A 15 -17.25 2.31 -32.82
C ASP A 15 -18.78 2.47 -32.78
N SER A 16 -19.53 1.63 -33.51
CA SER A 16 -21.01 1.63 -33.47
C SER A 16 -21.58 0.85 -32.28
N LEU A 17 -20.91 -0.23 -31.86
CA LEU A 17 -21.29 -1.02 -30.69
C LEU A 17 -20.90 -0.37 -29.36
N PHE A 18 -19.78 0.36 -29.32
CA PHE A 18 -19.30 1.02 -28.11
C PHE A 18 -19.50 2.54 -28.23
N GLN A 19 -20.62 3.04 -27.70
CA GLN A 19 -20.78 4.49 -27.52
C GLN A 19 -19.62 5.02 -26.65
N LYS A 20 -18.86 5.96 -27.20
CA LYS A 20 -17.61 6.52 -26.66
C LYS A 20 -17.74 7.25 -25.30
N LYS A 21 -18.93 7.20 -24.68
CA LYS A 21 -19.29 7.80 -23.39
C LYS A 21 -20.36 6.96 -22.67
N GLU A 22 -20.23 5.64 -22.62
CA GLU A 22 -20.72 4.97 -21.41
C GLU A 22 -19.90 5.53 -20.25
N ASP A 23 -20.57 6.15 -19.28
CA ASP A 23 -19.92 6.82 -18.16
C ASP A 23 -18.97 5.85 -17.47
N LEU A 24 -17.68 6.00 -17.74
CA LEU A 24 -16.61 5.16 -17.19
C LEU A 24 -16.70 5.11 -15.65
N GLU A 25 -17.29 6.13 -15.01
CA GLU A 25 -17.57 6.16 -13.57
C GLU A 25 -18.67 5.19 -13.13
N GLU A 26 -19.70 4.97 -13.96
CA GLU A 26 -20.80 4.06 -13.67
C GLU A 26 -20.35 2.59 -13.87
N VAL A 27 -19.59 2.32 -14.95
CA VAL A 27 -18.95 1.02 -15.17
C VAL A 27 -17.93 0.71 -14.06
N LYS A 28 -17.19 1.71 -13.57
CA LYS A 28 -16.27 1.57 -12.43
C LYS A 28 -16.97 1.13 -11.14
N LYS A 29 -18.21 1.55 -10.90
CA LYS A 29 -18.99 1.11 -9.73
C LYS A 29 -19.46 -0.35 -9.83
N LEU A 30 -19.63 -0.85 -11.06
CA LEU A 30 -20.09 -2.22 -11.32
C LEU A 30 -18.98 -3.27 -11.22
N VAL A 31 -17.70 -2.88 -11.34
CA VAL A 31 -16.58 -3.82 -11.25
C VAL A 31 -16.27 -4.11 -9.78
N PRO A 32 -16.51 -5.34 -9.28
CA PRO A 32 -16.17 -5.69 -7.91
C PRO A 32 -14.65 -5.66 -7.72
N ILE A 33 -14.18 -5.01 -6.65
CA ILE A 33 -12.76 -5.00 -6.30
C ILE A 33 -12.36 -6.43 -5.94
N SER A 34 -11.48 -7.00 -6.74
CA SER A 34 -10.96 -8.34 -6.54
C SER A 34 -9.51 -8.25 -6.07
N THR A 35 -9.22 -8.96 -4.98
CA THR A 35 -7.88 -8.97 -4.36
C THR A 35 -7.33 -10.38 -4.35
N TRP A 36 -6.18 -10.58 -4.98
CA TRP A 36 -5.45 -11.84 -4.98
C TRP A 36 -4.10 -11.71 -4.29
N TYR A 37 -3.68 -12.83 -3.70
CA TYR A 37 -2.40 -12.93 -3.04
C TYR A 37 -1.63 -14.11 -3.60
N ARG A 38 -0.37 -13.89 -3.99
CA ARG A 38 0.52 -14.94 -4.45
C ARG A 38 1.86 -14.86 -3.73
N SER A 39 2.45 -16.00 -3.44
CA SER A 39 3.83 -16.05 -2.95
C SER A 39 4.73 -16.74 -3.95
N ILE A 40 5.85 -16.11 -4.25
CA ILE A 40 6.91 -16.64 -5.10
C ILE A 40 8.24 -16.61 -4.33
N ARG A 41 9.20 -17.43 -4.72
CA ARG A 41 10.59 -17.31 -4.27
C ARG A 41 11.38 -16.61 -5.37
N TYR A 42 11.99 -15.47 -5.06
CA TYR A 42 12.70 -14.65 -6.03
C TYR A 42 14.08 -14.26 -5.52
N LYS A 43 15.06 -14.17 -6.44
CA LYS A 43 16.42 -13.70 -6.20
C LYS A 43 16.74 -12.67 -7.28
N THR A 44 17.25 -11.51 -6.90
CA THR A 44 17.77 -10.55 -7.87
C THR A 44 19.12 -11.03 -8.39
N GLU A 45 19.44 -10.72 -9.65
CA GLU A 45 20.63 -11.24 -10.31
C GLU A 45 21.94 -10.80 -9.64
N LYS A 46 22.01 -9.54 -9.20
CA LYS A 46 23.26 -8.92 -8.74
C LYS A 46 23.30 -8.55 -7.26
N LEU A 47 22.15 -8.22 -6.66
CA LEU A 47 22.10 -7.58 -5.34
C LEU A 47 21.85 -8.54 -4.18
N TRP A 48 21.10 -9.62 -4.40
CA TRP A 48 20.70 -10.51 -3.33
C TRP A 48 21.59 -11.73 -3.27
N SER A 49 22.17 -11.98 -2.10
CA SER A 49 22.95 -13.19 -1.84
C SER A 49 22.12 -14.47 -1.96
N CYS A 50 20.86 -14.44 -1.52
CA CYS A 50 19.97 -15.60 -1.49
C CYS A 50 18.56 -15.30 -2.01
N GLN A 51 17.86 -16.37 -2.42
CA GLN A 51 16.46 -16.32 -2.83
C GLN A 51 15.58 -16.10 -1.60
N ARG A 52 14.67 -15.11 -1.69
CA ARG A 52 13.74 -14.76 -0.60
C ARG A 52 12.31 -14.95 -1.06
N ARG A 53 11.40 -15.12 -0.09
CA ARG A 53 9.97 -15.18 -0.36
C ARG A 53 9.45 -13.78 -0.62
N VAL A 54 8.75 -13.60 -1.73
CA VAL A 54 8.07 -12.37 -2.10
C VAL A 54 6.57 -12.67 -2.15
N VAL A 55 5.80 -11.93 -1.35
CA VAL A 55 4.34 -11.98 -1.33
C VAL A 55 3.82 -10.79 -2.13
N THR A 56 3.06 -11.08 -3.18
CA THR A 56 2.44 -10.09 -4.05
C THR A 56 0.96 -10.00 -3.75
N LYS A 57 0.48 -8.80 -3.44
CA LYS A 57 -0.94 -8.45 -3.43
C LYS A 57 -1.27 -7.80 -4.76
N VAL A 58 -2.25 -8.35 -5.47
CA VAL A 58 -2.78 -7.81 -6.72
C VAL A 58 -4.22 -7.39 -6.44
N CYS A 59 -4.50 -6.10 -6.58
CA CYS A 59 -5.86 -5.57 -6.52
C CYS A 59 -6.26 -5.13 -7.92
N TYR A 60 -7.38 -5.63 -8.40
CA TYR A 60 -8.00 -5.18 -9.64
C TYR A 60 -9.35 -4.57 -9.32
N GLY A 61 -9.63 -3.39 -9.88
CA GLY A 61 -10.88 -2.69 -9.70
C GLY A 61 -10.99 -1.47 -10.60
N SER A 62 -11.93 -0.60 -10.29
CA SER A 62 -12.23 0.65 -10.98
C SER A 62 -11.01 1.53 -11.29
N ASP A 63 -10.06 1.55 -10.37
CA ASP A 63 -8.87 2.41 -10.41
C ASP A 63 -7.71 1.75 -11.18
N GLY A 64 -7.95 0.62 -11.82
CA GLY A 64 -6.95 -0.18 -12.51
C GLY A 64 -6.23 -1.19 -11.60
N LEU A 65 -5.11 -1.72 -12.12
CA LEU A 65 -4.34 -2.78 -11.51
C LEU A 65 -3.31 -2.22 -10.52
N LYS A 66 -3.52 -2.45 -9.22
CA LYS A 66 -2.60 -2.05 -8.15
C LYS A 66 -1.85 -3.28 -7.63
N MET A 67 -0.55 -3.38 -7.89
CA MET A 67 0.31 -4.43 -7.36
C MET A 67 1.19 -3.93 -6.21
N ARG A 68 1.33 -4.72 -5.15
CA ARG A 68 2.25 -4.45 -4.03
C ARG A 68 3.04 -5.70 -3.70
N HIS A 69 4.33 -5.55 -3.43
CA HIS A 69 5.23 -6.66 -3.09
C HIS A 69 5.77 -6.51 -1.67
N VAL A 70 5.75 -7.60 -0.91
CA VAL A 70 6.30 -7.69 0.44
C VAL A 70 7.33 -8.81 0.46
N VAL A 71 8.58 -8.46 0.73
CA VAL A 71 9.67 -9.44 0.87
C VAL A 71 9.73 -9.90 2.32
N THR A 72 9.84 -11.21 2.55
CA THR A 72 9.83 -11.77 3.90
C THR A 72 10.72 -13.01 4.01
N SER A 73 11.31 -13.21 5.19
CA SER A 73 12.02 -14.44 5.57
C SER A 73 11.08 -15.53 6.10
N LEU A 74 9.80 -15.21 6.34
CA LEU A 74 8.83 -16.15 6.89
C LEU A 74 8.41 -17.19 5.82
N PRO A 75 8.54 -18.51 6.10
CA PRO A 75 8.19 -19.54 5.14
C PRO A 75 6.68 -19.64 4.91
N ALA A 76 6.29 -20.16 3.74
CA ALA A 76 4.88 -20.32 3.37
C ALA A 76 4.12 -21.32 4.25
N SER A 77 4.83 -22.29 4.82
CA SER A 77 4.28 -23.26 5.79
C SER A 77 3.79 -22.59 7.08
N LYS A 78 4.48 -21.54 7.56
CA LYS A 78 4.09 -20.86 8.81
C LYS A 78 2.90 -19.92 8.60
N ILE A 79 2.90 -19.13 7.51
CA ILE A 79 1.87 -18.12 7.27
C ILE A 79 1.54 -18.03 5.78
N PRO A 80 0.26 -18.17 5.38
CA PRO A 80 -0.17 -18.03 3.99
C PRO A 80 -0.07 -16.56 3.53
N PRO A 81 0.05 -16.29 2.22
CA PRO A 81 0.37 -14.96 1.70
C PRO A 81 -0.67 -13.88 2.06
N SER A 82 -1.96 -14.23 2.07
CA SER A 82 -3.04 -13.31 2.48
C SER A 82 -2.92 -12.89 3.95
N LYS A 83 -2.78 -13.86 4.87
CA LYS A 83 -2.59 -13.58 6.31
C LYS A 83 -1.29 -12.84 6.58
N LEU A 84 -0.22 -13.13 5.83
CA LEU A 84 1.04 -12.39 5.98
C LEU A 84 0.84 -10.91 5.64
N TYR A 85 0.19 -10.60 4.52
CA TYR A 85 -0.08 -9.23 4.15
C TYR A 85 -1.01 -8.54 5.17
N THR A 86 -2.15 -9.15 5.48
CA THR A 86 -3.19 -8.49 6.30
C THR A 86 -2.83 -8.45 7.78
N LYS A 87 -2.30 -9.53 8.37
CA LYS A 87 -2.06 -9.60 9.82
C LYS A 87 -0.65 -9.23 10.27
N LYS A 88 0.36 -9.32 9.39
CA LYS A 88 1.76 -9.00 9.75
C LYS A 88 2.24 -7.72 9.09
N TYR A 89 1.95 -7.51 7.81
CA TYR A 89 2.40 -6.32 7.11
C TYR A 89 1.49 -5.11 7.34
N CYS A 90 0.16 -5.26 7.25
CA CYS A 90 -0.78 -4.13 7.39
C CYS A 90 -0.67 -3.39 8.74
N PRO A 91 -0.51 -4.08 9.90
CA PRO A 91 -0.37 -3.39 11.19
C PRO A 91 0.89 -2.51 11.29
N ARG A 92 1.88 -2.68 10.41
CA ARG A 92 3.02 -1.74 10.34
C ARG A 92 2.55 -0.30 10.11
N GLY A 93 1.48 -0.09 9.34
CA GLY A 93 0.92 1.24 9.12
C GLY A 93 0.36 1.88 10.39
N GLU A 94 -0.03 1.08 11.39
CA GLU A 94 -0.49 1.60 12.67
C GLU A 94 0.64 2.36 13.38
N ILE A 95 1.88 1.86 13.34
CA ILE A 95 3.04 2.55 13.93
C ILE A 95 3.23 3.94 13.30
N GLU A 96 3.05 4.07 11.98
CA GLU A 96 3.12 5.36 11.32
C GLU A 96 2.01 6.31 11.78
N ASN A 97 0.79 5.79 11.97
CA ASN A 97 -0.30 6.58 12.55
C ASN A 97 0.03 7.04 13.97
N ARG A 98 0.65 6.19 14.81
CA ARG A 98 1.09 6.57 16.17
C ARG A 98 2.14 7.69 16.15
N ILE A 99 3.10 7.63 15.21
CA ILE A 99 4.08 8.70 15.02
C ILE A 99 3.39 10.00 14.59
N LYS A 100 2.40 9.92 13.70
CA LYS A 100 1.61 11.08 13.27
C LYS A 100 0.80 11.68 14.41
N GLU A 101 0.17 10.87 15.26
CA GLU A 101 -0.50 11.34 16.48
C GLU A 101 0.47 12.12 17.38
N GLN A 102 1.67 11.58 17.63
CA GLN A 102 2.67 12.29 18.43
C GLN A 102 3.10 13.61 17.79
N GLN A 103 3.28 13.66 16.47
CA GLN A 103 3.69 14.88 15.78
C GLN A 103 2.57 15.93 15.73
N LEU A 104 1.35 15.52 15.35
CA LEU A 104 0.23 16.42 15.08
C LEU A 104 -0.55 16.77 16.35
N ASP A 105 -0.88 15.78 17.18
CA ASP A 105 -1.76 15.99 18.33
C ASP A 105 -1.00 16.52 19.55
N LEU A 106 0.27 16.11 19.71
CA LEU A 106 1.14 16.60 20.80
C LEU A 106 2.08 17.73 20.35
N LEU A 107 1.99 18.18 19.10
CA LEU A 107 2.79 19.28 18.56
C LEU A 107 4.30 19.07 18.76
N ALA A 108 4.75 17.82 18.68
CA ALA A 108 6.14 17.45 18.89
C ALA A 108 7.07 18.00 17.78
N ASP A 109 6.49 18.47 16.68
CA ASP A 109 7.15 19.16 15.58
C ASP A 109 7.53 20.62 15.89
N ARG A 110 7.02 21.20 16.98
CA ARG A 110 7.36 22.58 17.40
C ARG A 110 8.74 22.67 18.02
N THR A 111 9.78 22.57 17.20
CA THR A 111 11.19 22.76 17.58
C THR A 111 11.62 24.21 17.33
N SER A 112 11.21 25.11 18.21
CA SER A 112 11.42 26.57 18.06
C SER A 112 12.69 27.13 18.71
N THR A 113 13.50 26.30 19.38
CA THR A 113 14.71 26.79 20.06
C THR A 113 15.90 26.89 19.12
N GLN A 114 16.80 27.83 19.37
CA GLN A 114 17.99 28.08 18.53
C GLN A 114 19.03 26.94 18.59
N THR A 115 19.00 26.09 19.61
CA THR A 115 19.95 24.99 19.78
C THR A 115 19.33 23.63 19.51
N PHE A 116 20.08 22.76 18.81
CA PHE A 116 19.64 21.40 18.49
C PHE A 116 19.38 20.55 19.75
N GLN A 117 20.26 20.64 20.74
CA GLN A 117 20.15 19.89 22.01
C GLN A 117 18.86 20.20 22.77
N SER A 118 18.45 21.47 22.79
CA SER A 118 17.20 21.89 23.42
C SER A 118 15.99 21.31 22.68
N ASN A 119 15.98 21.33 21.35
CA ASN A 119 14.93 20.71 20.55
C ASN A 119 14.88 19.18 20.73
N GLN A 120 16.03 18.53 20.87
CA GLN A 120 16.12 17.09 21.16
C GLN A 120 15.49 16.74 22.51
N LEU A 121 15.79 17.51 23.57
CA LEU A 121 15.18 17.32 24.89
C LEU A 121 13.66 17.48 24.83
N ARG A 122 13.17 18.49 24.09
CA ARG A 122 11.72 18.68 23.90
C ARG A 122 11.08 17.48 23.23
N LEU A 123 11.68 16.96 22.16
CA LEU A 123 11.18 15.77 21.47
C LEU A 123 11.12 14.55 22.40
N TRP A 124 12.11 14.37 23.29
CA TRP A 124 12.09 13.31 24.31
C TRP A 124 10.93 13.45 25.28
N ILE A 125 10.68 14.66 25.80
CA ILE A 125 9.55 14.93 26.70
C ILE A 125 8.22 14.64 26.01
N HIS A 126 8.03 15.07 24.75
CA HIS A 126 6.84 14.74 23.96
C HIS A 126 6.68 13.23 23.76
N SER A 127 7.79 12.50 23.55
CA SER A 127 7.77 11.04 23.40
C SER A 127 7.32 10.33 24.68
N TRP A 128 7.82 10.75 25.84
CA TRP A 128 7.40 10.21 27.13
C TRP A 128 5.92 10.53 27.43
N ALA A 129 5.48 11.76 27.18
CA ALA A 129 4.08 12.15 27.33
C ALA A 129 3.16 11.29 26.44
N TYR A 130 3.57 11.02 25.18
CA TYR A 130 2.81 10.17 24.28
C TYR A 130 2.66 8.74 24.81
N VAL A 131 3.76 8.14 25.32
CA VAL A 131 3.73 6.80 25.92
C VAL A 131 2.77 6.76 27.10
N LEU A 132 2.79 7.78 27.96
CA LEU A 132 1.88 7.88 29.10
C LEU A 132 0.41 7.93 28.65
N ILE A 133 0.09 8.81 27.70
CA ILE A 133 -1.27 8.93 27.14
C ILE A 133 -1.71 7.60 26.50
N ASN A 134 -0.81 6.94 25.77
CA ASN A 134 -1.12 5.66 25.15
C ASN A 134 -1.34 4.56 26.19
N ALA A 135 -0.60 4.55 27.30
CA ALA A 135 -0.82 3.61 28.40
C ALA A 135 -2.21 3.82 29.04
N PHE A 136 -2.61 5.07 29.28
CA PHE A 136 -3.96 5.38 29.77
C PHE A 136 -5.04 4.88 28.80
N ARG A 137 -4.88 5.12 27.49
CA ARG A 137 -5.83 4.66 26.47
C ARG A 137 -5.98 3.14 26.42
N GLN A 138 -4.96 2.38 26.78
CA GLN A 138 -4.99 0.92 26.76
C GLN A 138 -5.55 0.30 28.03
N HIS A 139 -5.50 1.01 29.16
CA HIS A 139 -5.80 0.49 30.50
C HIS A 139 -7.02 1.13 31.18
N CYS A 140 -7.62 2.17 30.61
CA CYS A 140 -8.83 2.82 31.07
C CYS A 140 -9.90 2.79 29.97
#